data_AF-A0A934L1M4-F1
#
_entry.id   AF-A0A934L1M4-F1
#
_cell.length_a   1.000
_cell.length_b   1.000
_cell.length_c   1.000
_cell.angle_alpha   90.00
_cell.angle_beta   90.00
_cell.angle_gamma   90.00
#
_symmetry.space_group_name_H-M   'P 1'
#
loop_
_entity.id
_entity.type
_entity.pdbx_description
1 polymer ?
#
loop_
_entity_poly.entity_id
_entity_poly.type
_entity_poly.pdbx_seq_one_letter_code
_entity_poly.pdbx_strand_id
1 'polypeptide(L)'
;MPRRHRPLAVVLALLGTAACGGGGGGATDDQAPVILAATLLLSGGQPAAGDRLLLLMSEAVTLAGGAMLTDADFALGGSTLGSVSATPILLDARTVQVTLGAGVAITPGTSTIAFAAANDAVKDLAGKLAAAGTALPMRTGDGGAPTIQPIAIERIDAALNGTGPAGGTLQVTRSGFSIDVTWFDLPSGIDPSLAVITASVPVVVDGATRPAGANLADAFTRTDTGNSSSWVVRAGVTFPTGNATVTLFGADGSGMPGAAQSFAFKVTTGGDDQRPFERAQLWFLSFDRDLEDYRLDTGGIAPSVTILAGANGTGDAWDVMRILGLQSPSPLPNVTPGVDSNQFVQQRFKDALAANLAALFPGVPISFTFASPGNFPAGSLSVPYANLSFSRICIAGAAATTPTGTLGAALFDANNQTQNDDCIEDLNGQRLGIFLHTFAHVGIRAGATSTFRRTYQPFIPELGGVRIGEDGQDAARLLGTRGDAREDAIDTAIANAARAIAVVCAHECGHSMGLVANGAMPTGLYGNDPINFPGNSAAASLHIEASFLFPSGAQDVMSASIDWDAALHVATGFNSLVLAYLRERALYDRQ
;
A
#
# COMPACT_ATOMS: atom_id res chain seq x y z
N MET A 1 34.78 10.70 50.99
CA MET A 1 35.74 11.20 49.98
C MET A 1 34.97 11.87 48.86
N PRO A 2 35.01 13.20 48.73
CA PRO A 2 34.32 13.92 47.66
C PRO A 2 35.27 14.12 46.47
N ARG A 3 34.88 13.72 45.26
CA ARG A 3 35.57 14.12 44.03
C ARG A 3 34.83 15.29 43.40
N ARG A 4 35.55 16.40 43.27
CA ARG A 4 35.19 17.63 42.56
C ARG A 4 35.60 17.53 41.08
N HIS A 5 34.96 18.41 40.29
CA HIS A 5 35.38 18.98 38.99
C HIS A 5 35.09 18.09 37.76
N ARG A 6 34.48 18.56 36.65
CA ARG A 6 34.29 19.91 36.06
C ARG A 6 33.17 19.84 34.96
N PRO A 7 32.67 20.99 34.47
CA PRO A 7 31.52 21.07 33.55
C PRO A 7 31.94 20.76 32.10
N LEU A 8 31.10 20.03 31.37
CA LEU A 8 31.26 19.84 29.93
C LEU A 8 30.50 20.94 29.19
N ALA A 9 31.22 21.67 28.36
CA ALA A 9 30.73 22.72 27.49
C ALA A 9 29.76 22.16 26.44
N VAL A 10 28.62 22.82 26.26
CA VAL A 10 27.74 22.64 25.11
C VAL A 10 28.39 23.37 23.93
N VAL A 11 28.98 22.61 23.01
CA VAL A 11 29.47 23.12 21.72
C VAL A 11 28.29 23.11 20.76
N LEU A 12 27.90 24.31 20.37
CA LEU A 12 27.03 24.61 19.24
C LEU A 12 27.81 24.33 17.94
N ALA A 13 27.41 23.33 17.16
CA ALA A 13 27.91 23.07 15.81
C ALA A 13 26.71 23.09 14.85
N LEU A 14 26.43 24.24 14.22
CA LEU A 14 26.84 24.59 12.85
C LEU A 14 26.23 23.68 11.78
N LEU A 15 25.16 24.21 11.19
CA LEU A 15 24.52 23.82 9.94
C LEU A 15 25.57 23.53 8.86
N GLY A 16 25.68 22.27 8.45
CA GLY A 16 26.41 21.88 7.25
C GLY A 16 25.55 22.14 6.02
N THR A 17 25.85 23.20 5.28
CA THR A 17 25.39 23.39 3.91
C THR A 17 26.05 22.32 3.03
N ALA A 18 25.29 21.32 2.62
CA ALA A 18 25.72 20.36 1.61
C ALA A 18 25.73 21.05 0.23
N ALA A 19 26.86 21.66 -0.11
CA ALA A 19 27.17 22.03 -1.48
C ALA A 19 27.52 20.75 -2.25
N CYS A 20 26.57 20.24 -3.05
CA CYS A 20 26.87 19.19 -4.02
C CYS A 20 27.50 19.83 -5.26
N GLY A 21 28.77 19.51 -5.52
CA GLY A 21 29.45 19.83 -6.76
C GLY A 21 28.90 18.98 -7.90
N GLY A 22 28.25 19.61 -8.87
CA GLY A 22 27.80 18.97 -10.11
C GLY A 22 28.96 18.68 -11.04
N GLY A 23 29.20 17.40 -11.32
CA GLY A 23 30.06 16.96 -12.42
C GLY A 23 29.36 17.19 -13.75
N GLY A 24 29.98 17.99 -14.62
CA GLY A 24 29.49 18.28 -15.96
C GLY A 24 29.64 17.08 -16.89
N GLY A 25 28.54 16.71 -17.56
CA GLY A 25 28.52 15.75 -18.65
C GLY A 25 27.38 16.04 -19.62
N GLY A 26 27.72 16.53 -20.81
CA GLY A 26 27.00 16.35 -22.08
C GLY A 26 25.51 16.73 -22.16
N ALA A 27 25.24 17.87 -22.79
CA ALA A 27 23.92 18.36 -23.18
C ALA A 27 23.16 17.41 -24.12
N THR A 28 21.82 17.35 -24.00
CA THR A 28 20.84 17.59 -25.09
C THR A 28 19.41 17.48 -24.56
N ASP A 29 18.88 18.58 -24.02
CA ASP A 29 17.52 19.15 -24.19
C ASP A 29 17.22 20.06 -22.99
N ASP A 30 18.11 21.04 -22.80
CA ASP A 30 17.93 22.13 -21.82
C ASP A 30 16.97 23.12 -22.46
N GLN A 31 15.67 22.85 -22.42
CA GLN A 31 14.67 23.80 -22.89
C GLN A 31 14.77 25.08 -22.06
N ALA A 32 14.50 26.23 -22.66
CA ALA A 32 14.48 27.46 -21.87
C ALA A 32 13.19 27.49 -21.02
N PRO A 33 13.21 28.16 -19.84
CA PRO A 33 12.03 28.30 -19.03
C PRO A 33 10.90 28.97 -19.82
N VAL A 34 9.68 28.46 -19.68
CA VAL A 34 8.45 29.06 -20.22
C VAL A 34 7.41 29.20 -19.11
N ILE A 35 6.43 30.08 -19.34
CA ILE A 35 5.28 30.25 -18.45
C ILE A 35 4.31 29.08 -18.67
N LEU A 36 3.86 28.45 -17.59
CA LEU A 36 2.80 27.43 -17.59
C LEU A 36 1.43 28.00 -17.20
N ALA A 37 1.43 28.99 -16.30
CA ALA A 37 0.22 29.69 -15.89
C ALA A 37 0.55 31.12 -15.46
N ALA A 38 -0.44 32.01 -15.60
CA ALA A 38 -0.34 33.41 -15.22
C ALA A 38 -1.60 33.84 -14.46
N THR A 39 -1.42 34.20 -13.18
CA THR A 39 -2.53 34.43 -12.25
C THR A 39 -2.42 35.77 -11.58
N LEU A 40 -3.50 36.55 -11.63
CA LEU A 40 -3.62 37.88 -11.06
C LEU A 40 -4.21 37.77 -9.65
N LEU A 41 -3.50 38.32 -8.67
CA LEU A 41 -3.99 38.52 -7.31
C LEU A 41 -4.44 39.96 -7.17
N LEU A 42 -5.74 40.15 -7.28
CA LEU A 42 -6.35 41.46 -7.30
C LEU A 42 -6.83 41.84 -5.89
N SER A 43 -6.55 43.07 -5.49
CA SER A 43 -7.15 43.69 -4.30
C SER A 43 -8.59 44.16 -4.54
N GLY A 44 -9.01 44.23 -5.82
CA GLY A 44 -10.36 44.61 -6.25
C GLY A 44 -10.81 43.84 -7.50
N GLY A 45 -11.86 44.34 -8.17
CA GLY A 45 -12.45 43.67 -9.34
C GLY A 45 -11.72 43.91 -10.67
N GLN A 46 -10.73 44.81 -10.73
CA GLN A 46 -9.96 45.14 -11.92
C GLN A 46 -8.48 45.27 -11.55
N PRO A 47 -7.53 44.87 -12.43
CA PRO A 47 -6.11 45.05 -12.20
C PRO A 47 -5.73 46.52 -11.96
N ALA A 48 -5.04 46.78 -10.86
CA ALA A 48 -4.55 48.09 -10.47
C ALA A 48 -3.07 48.05 -10.08
N ALA A 49 -2.44 49.23 -10.01
CA ALA A 49 -1.06 49.35 -9.54
C ALA A 49 -0.94 48.80 -8.10
N GLY A 50 0.07 47.96 -7.87
CA GLY A 50 0.27 47.27 -6.59
C GLY A 50 -0.37 45.88 -6.48
N ASP A 51 -1.29 45.52 -7.40
CA ASP A 51 -1.74 44.13 -7.52
C ASP A 51 -0.58 43.24 -8.00
N ARG A 52 -0.75 41.92 -7.86
CA ARG A 52 0.32 40.95 -8.15
C ARG A 52 -0.05 40.07 -9.32
N LEU A 53 0.94 39.75 -10.15
CA LEU A 53 0.89 38.73 -11.19
C LEU A 53 1.85 37.61 -10.78
N LEU A 54 1.33 36.39 -10.63
CA LEU A 54 2.09 35.18 -10.41
C LEU A 54 2.31 34.47 -11.73
N LEU A 55 3.54 34.07 -12.01
CA LEU A 55 3.94 33.30 -13.17
C LEU A 55 4.49 31.96 -12.68
N LEU A 56 3.79 30.87 -13.02
CA LEU A 56 4.26 29.52 -12.78
C LEU A 56 5.17 29.10 -13.93
N MET A 57 6.36 28.60 -13.62
CA MET A 57 7.42 28.31 -14.58
C MET A 57 7.56 26.80 -14.87
N SER A 58 7.91 26.47 -16.12
CA SER A 58 8.15 25.10 -16.60
C SER A 58 9.35 24.43 -15.95
N GLU A 59 10.29 25.20 -15.40
CA GLU A 59 11.47 24.73 -14.69
C GLU A 59 11.86 25.63 -13.52
N ALA A 60 12.82 25.19 -12.71
CA ALA A 60 13.35 26.02 -11.64
C ALA A 60 14.10 27.23 -12.23
N VAL A 61 13.80 28.42 -11.72
CA VAL A 61 14.35 29.67 -12.24
C VAL A 61 15.11 30.47 -11.19
N THR A 62 15.94 31.39 -11.67
CA THR A 62 16.55 32.45 -10.89
C THR A 62 16.24 33.80 -11.54
N LEU A 63 16.26 34.85 -10.72
CA LEU A 63 16.11 36.22 -11.20
C LEU A 63 17.50 36.84 -11.41
N ALA A 64 17.69 37.51 -12.55
CA ALA A 64 18.89 38.30 -12.78
C ALA A 64 18.92 39.51 -11.82
N GLY A 65 20.04 39.69 -11.12
CA GLY A 65 20.17 40.74 -10.12
C GLY A 65 19.96 42.13 -10.70
N GLY A 66 18.97 42.85 -10.17
CA GLY A 66 18.65 44.22 -10.59
C GLY A 66 17.82 44.33 -11.87
N ALA A 67 17.52 43.22 -12.55
CA ALA A 67 16.61 43.21 -13.69
C ALA A 67 15.16 43.39 -13.21
N MET A 68 14.36 44.04 -14.05
CA MET A 68 12.95 44.30 -13.82
C MET A 68 12.13 43.44 -14.79
N LEU A 69 10.91 43.07 -14.41
CA LEU A 69 9.97 42.41 -15.32
C LEU A 69 8.94 43.43 -15.79
N THR A 70 9.22 44.03 -16.95
CA THR A 70 8.46 45.11 -17.59
C THR A 70 7.75 44.63 -18.86
N ASP A 71 7.03 45.51 -19.54
CA ASP A 71 6.42 45.19 -20.85
C ASP A 71 7.44 44.77 -21.91
N ALA A 72 8.72 45.15 -21.79
CA ALA A 72 9.76 44.74 -22.72
C ALA A 72 10.09 43.24 -22.61
N ASP A 73 9.86 42.67 -21.42
CA ASP A 73 10.18 41.27 -21.10
C ASP A 73 9.06 40.31 -21.54
N PHE A 74 7.91 40.83 -21.96
CA PHE A 74 6.72 40.04 -22.27
C PHE A 74 6.06 40.41 -23.59
N ALA A 75 5.51 39.41 -24.28
CA ALA A 75 4.53 39.59 -25.33
C ALA A 75 3.13 39.60 -24.70
N LEU A 76 2.52 40.80 -24.58
CA LEU A 76 1.28 41.02 -23.81
C LEU A 76 -0.01 41.13 -24.65
N GLY A 77 0.02 40.82 -25.94
CA GLY A 77 -1.17 40.86 -26.80
C GLY A 77 -1.87 42.23 -26.88
N GLY A 78 -1.13 43.33 -26.69
CA GLY A 78 -1.67 44.70 -26.66
C GLY A 78 -2.06 45.22 -25.26
N SER A 79 -1.85 44.43 -24.21
CA SER A 79 -1.95 44.85 -22.80
C SER A 79 -0.63 45.42 -22.28
N THR A 80 -0.65 46.01 -21.07
CA THR A 80 0.54 46.53 -20.37
C THR A 80 0.49 46.15 -18.89
N LEU A 81 1.64 45.79 -18.31
CA LEU A 81 1.85 45.63 -16.87
C LEU A 81 1.95 46.98 -16.14
N GLY A 82 1.98 48.09 -16.88
CA GLY A 82 2.18 49.45 -16.38
C GLY A 82 3.66 49.79 -16.16
N SER A 83 3.90 50.95 -15.55
CA SER A 83 5.24 51.40 -15.14
C SER A 83 5.73 50.60 -13.93
N VAL A 84 6.18 49.37 -14.15
CA VAL A 84 6.67 48.45 -13.11
C VAL A 84 7.95 49.01 -12.49
N SER A 85 7.94 49.25 -11.18
CA SER A 85 9.09 49.80 -10.43
C SER A 85 9.57 48.92 -9.28
N ALA A 86 8.83 47.86 -8.95
CA ALA A 86 9.22 46.87 -7.95
C ALA A 86 9.97 45.70 -8.58
N THR A 87 11.11 45.32 -8.00
CA THR A 87 11.86 44.13 -8.43
C THR A 87 10.98 42.89 -8.33
N PRO A 88 11.02 41.98 -9.32
CA PRO A 88 10.31 40.71 -9.23
C PRO A 88 10.78 39.89 -8.04
N ILE A 89 9.89 39.06 -7.50
CA ILE A 89 10.17 38.20 -6.35
C ILE A 89 10.02 36.76 -6.78
N LEU A 90 10.98 35.91 -6.41
CA LEU A 90 10.86 34.47 -6.56
C LEU A 90 10.21 33.92 -5.27
N LEU A 91 8.94 33.50 -5.34
CA LEU A 91 8.20 33.01 -4.16
C LEU A 91 8.65 31.59 -3.77
N ASP A 92 8.92 30.77 -4.78
CA ASP A 92 9.53 29.46 -4.68
C ASP A 92 10.36 29.21 -5.95
N ALA A 93 11.01 28.05 -6.09
CA ALA A 93 11.88 27.77 -7.23
C ALA A 93 11.23 27.96 -8.62
N ARG A 94 9.90 27.96 -8.73
CA ARG A 94 9.13 27.97 -9.99
C ARG A 94 8.05 29.05 -10.05
N THR A 95 7.84 29.83 -9.00
CA THR A 95 6.82 30.89 -8.99
C THR A 95 7.46 32.27 -8.92
N VAL A 96 7.30 33.05 -10.00
CA VAL A 96 7.75 34.45 -10.06
C VAL A 96 6.56 35.38 -9.82
N GLN A 97 6.71 36.31 -8.89
CA GLN A 97 5.75 37.37 -8.62
C GLN A 97 6.23 38.69 -9.22
N VAL A 98 5.37 39.32 -10.02
CA VAL A 98 5.52 40.68 -10.54
C VAL A 98 4.49 41.58 -9.86
N THR A 99 4.90 42.77 -9.42
CA THR A 99 3.95 43.78 -8.90
C THR A 99 3.56 44.71 -10.04
N LEU A 100 2.27 44.85 -10.31
CA LEU A 100 1.77 45.65 -11.41
C LEU A 100 2.03 47.15 -11.18
N GLY A 101 2.40 47.86 -12.24
CA GLY A 101 2.79 49.26 -12.22
C GLY A 101 1.63 50.23 -12.45
N ALA A 102 1.91 51.52 -12.30
CA ALA A 102 0.96 52.58 -12.65
C ALA A 102 0.64 52.53 -14.15
N GLY A 103 -0.66 52.60 -14.51
CA GLY A 103 -1.10 52.52 -15.89
C GLY A 103 -1.29 51.10 -16.43
N VAL A 104 -1.27 50.07 -15.57
CA VAL A 104 -1.61 48.69 -15.94
C VAL A 104 -2.95 48.64 -16.69
N ALA A 105 -2.99 47.87 -17.78
CA ALA A 105 -4.19 47.67 -18.59
C ALA A 105 -4.25 46.20 -19.02
N ILE A 106 -4.86 45.39 -18.16
CA ILE A 106 -5.03 43.94 -18.32
C ILE A 106 -6.53 43.64 -18.17
N THR A 107 -7.07 42.84 -19.08
CA THR A 107 -8.42 42.26 -18.97
C THR A 107 -8.29 40.78 -18.61
N PRO A 108 -8.58 40.38 -17.36
CA PRO A 108 -8.45 38.99 -16.94
C PRO A 108 -9.22 38.03 -17.86
N GLY A 109 -8.60 36.90 -18.19
CA GLY A 109 -9.12 35.88 -19.11
C GLY A 109 -8.93 36.18 -20.60
N THR A 110 -8.73 37.44 -20.99
CA THR A 110 -8.58 37.86 -22.39
C THR A 110 -7.15 38.28 -22.73
N SER A 111 -6.54 39.10 -21.88
CA SER A 111 -5.14 39.49 -22.04
C SER A 111 -4.24 38.26 -21.89
N THR A 112 -3.25 38.15 -22.78
CA THR A 112 -2.32 37.01 -22.78
C THR A 112 -0.90 37.44 -22.45
N ILE A 113 -0.09 36.49 -22.02
CA ILE A 113 1.31 36.70 -21.68
C ILE A 113 2.17 35.52 -22.14
N ALA A 114 3.35 35.84 -22.68
CA ALA A 114 4.48 34.95 -22.89
C ALA A 114 5.75 35.78 -22.71
N PHE A 115 6.90 35.17 -22.44
CA PHE A 115 8.17 35.92 -22.49
C PHE A 115 8.43 36.46 -23.89
N ALA A 116 8.98 37.67 -23.96
CA ALA A 116 9.53 38.23 -25.17
C ALA A 116 10.96 37.73 -25.37
N ALA A 117 11.47 37.82 -26.61
CA ALA A 117 12.88 37.55 -26.90
C ALA A 117 13.85 38.52 -26.18
N ALA A 118 13.32 39.64 -25.67
CA ALA A 118 14.07 40.64 -24.92
C ALA A 118 14.09 40.39 -23.40
N ASN A 119 13.43 39.34 -22.89
CA ASN A 119 13.50 38.99 -21.47
C ASN A 119 14.96 38.85 -21.02
N ASP A 120 15.34 39.65 -20.03
CA ASP A 120 16.67 39.62 -19.42
C ASP A 120 16.63 39.24 -17.93
N ALA A 121 15.42 39.08 -17.37
CA ALA A 121 15.21 38.96 -15.93
C ALA A 121 15.08 37.52 -15.45
N VAL A 122 14.38 36.64 -16.18
CA VAL A 122 14.15 35.25 -15.75
C VAL A 122 15.06 34.31 -16.54
N LYS A 123 15.78 33.46 -15.82
CA LYS A 123 16.65 32.42 -16.39
C LYS A 123 16.55 31.13 -15.58
N ASP A 124 16.87 30.00 -16.17
CA ASP A 124 17.00 28.74 -15.43
C ASP A 124 18.24 28.74 -14.50
N LEU A 125 18.46 27.62 -13.82
CA LEU A 125 19.62 27.43 -12.95
C LEU A 125 20.95 27.29 -13.72
N ALA A 126 20.91 26.98 -15.02
CA ALA A 126 22.07 26.95 -15.91
C ALA A 126 22.43 28.34 -16.48
N GLY A 127 21.56 29.33 -16.28
CA GLY A 127 21.71 30.71 -16.72
C GLY A 127 21.10 31.01 -18.08
N LYS A 128 20.36 30.08 -18.70
CA LYS A 128 19.64 30.31 -19.96
C LYS A 128 18.40 31.15 -19.70
N LEU A 129 18.26 32.23 -20.44
CA LEU A 129 17.09 33.11 -20.34
C LEU A 129 15.81 32.38 -20.75
N ALA A 130 14.72 32.70 -20.05
CA ALA A 130 13.39 32.24 -20.39
C ALA A 130 13.04 32.65 -21.82
N ALA A 131 12.40 31.74 -22.55
CA ALA A 131 12.09 31.92 -23.96
C ALA A 131 10.60 32.16 -24.18
N ALA A 132 10.28 32.68 -25.36
CA ALA A 132 8.90 32.79 -25.81
C ALA A 132 8.24 31.41 -25.86
N GLY A 133 7.14 31.25 -25.11
CA GLY A 133 6.25 30.10 -25.16
C GLY A 133 4.94 30.41 -25.88
N THR A 134 3.98 29.50 -25.76
CA THR A 134 2.59 29.78 -26.14
C THR A 134 2.05 30.92 -25.28
N ALA A 135 1.38 31.90 -25.88
CA ALA A 135 0.73 32.97 -25.12
C ALA A 135 -0.42 32.40 -24.28
N LEU A 136 -0.39 32.67 -22.97
CA LEU A 136 -1.33 32.15 -22.00
C LEU A 136 -2.24 33.26 -21.48
N PRO A 137 -3.54 33.01 -21.26
CA PRO A 137 -4.42 34.01 -20.65
C PRO A 137 -4.02 34.29 -19.20
N MET A 138 -3.98 35.57 -18.83
CA MET A 138 -3.82 36.00 -17.44
C MET A 138 -5.17 35.89 -16.73
N ARG A 139 -5.31 34.96 -15.77
CA ARG A 139 -6.58 34.69 -15.08
C ARG A 139 -6.62 35.36 -13.71
N THR A 140 -7.81 35.68 -13.21
CA THR A 140 -7.96 36.11 -11.81
C THR A 140 -7.87 34.88 -10.90
N GLY A 141 -7.02 34.95 -9.87
CA GLY A 141 -6.98 33.92 -8.84
C GLY A 141 -8.26 33.89 -8.01
N ASP A 142 -8.65 32.74 -7.50
CA ASP A 142 -9.84 32.61 -6.65
C ASP A 142 -9.60 33.06 -5.19
N GLY A 143 -8.35 33.39 -4.86
CA GLY A 143 -7.92 33.94 -3.58
C GLY A 143 -7.37 32.91 -2.60
N GLY A 144 -7.38 31.61 -2.93
CA GLY A 144 -6.85 30.54 -2.08
C GLY A 144 -5.85 29.66 -2.83
N ALA A 145 -4.64 29.50 -2.30
CA ALA A 145 -3.68 28.59 -2.92
C ALA A 145 -4.13 27.13 -2.72
N PRO A 146 -4.02 26.27 -3.75
CA PRO A 146 -4.38 24.87 -3.61
C PRO A 146 -3.49 24.17 -2.57
N THR A 147 -4.09 23.24 -1.83
CA THR A 147 -3.37 22.39 -0.89
C THR A 147 -3.03 21.06 -1.54
N ILE A 148 -1.73 20.75 -1.58
CA ILE A 148 -1.19 19.45 -2.00
C ILE A 148 -0.91 18.65 -0.72
N GLN A 149 -1.59 17.52 -0.51
CA GLN A 149 -1.26 16.63 0.62
C GLN A 149 0.14 16.04 0.42
N PRO A 150 0.82 15.59 1.49
CA PRO A 150 2.08 14.88 1.37
C PRO A 150 1.98 13.75 0.34
N ILE A 151 2.92 13.72 -0.59
CA ILE A 151 2.97 12.72 -1.65
C ILE A 151 3.30 11.34 -1.08
N ALA A 152 2.60 10.33 -1.59
CA ALA A 152 2.90 8.92 -1.36
C ALA A 152 3.65 8.32 -2.54
N ILE A 153 4.45 7.30 -2.27
CA ILE A 153 5.01 6.43 -3.30
C ILE A 153 4.32 5.07 -3.17
N GLU A 154 3.90 4.47 -4.28
CA GLU A 154 3.23 3.16 -4.29
C GLU A 154 1.97 3.09 -3.44
N ARG A 155 1.26 4.22 -3.29
CA ARG A 155 0.09 4.36 -2.42
C ARG A 155 0.34 3.93 -0.98
N ILE A 156 1.59 3.97 -0.53
CA ILE A 156 1.94 3.61 0.84
C ILE A 156 1.38 4.68 1.77
N ASP A 157 0.64 4.24 2.78
CA ASP A 157 -0.01 5.11 3.76
C ASP A 157 1.02 6.02 4.41
N ALA A 158 0.64 7.28 4.63
CA ALA A 158 1.53 8.30 5.17
C ALA A 158 2.23 7.89 6.47
N ALA A 159 1.63 7.00 7.27
CA ALA A 159 2.25 6.49 8.49
C ALA A 159 3.43 5.56 8.25
N LEU A 160 3.38 4.73 7.20
CA LEU A 160 4.39 3.73 6.82
C LEU A 160 5.39 4.27 5.79
N ASN A 161 4.98 5.34 5.11
CA ASN A 161 5.65 5.95 3.98
C ASN A 161 6.82 6.82 4.45
N GLY A 162 8.02 6.27 4.63
CA GLY A 162 9.37 6.88 4.78
C GLY A 162 9.53 8.21 5.53
N THR A 163 8.77 9.23 5.14
CA THR A 163 8.57 10.51 5.82
C THR A 163 7.49 10.48 6.92
N GLY A 164 6.82 9.34 7.12
CA GLY A 164 5.79 9.14 8.13
C GLY A 164 6.32 9.14 9.57
N PRO A 165 5.42 9.13 10.58
CA PRO A 165 5.80 8.89 11.97
C PRO A 165 6.64 7.63 12.17
N ALA A 166 6.44 6.58 11.36
CA ALA A 166 7.26 5.38 11.43
C ALA A 166 8.71 5.58 10.93
N GLY A 167 8.95 6.64 10.15
CA GLY A 167 10.26 6.99 9.61
C GLY A 167 10.74 6.04 8.52
N GLY A 168 12.05 5.79 8.50
CA GLY A 168 12.70 4.93 7.52
C GLY A 168 13.06 5.62 6.19
N THR A 169 13.55 4.85 5.24
CA THR A 169 13.77 5.30 3.87
C THR A 169 13.23 4.25 2.92
N LEU A 170 12.14 4.60 2.24
CA LEU A 170 11.52 3.74 1.25
C LEU A 170 12.52 3.46 0.12
N GLN A 171 12.70 2.20 -0.24
CA GLN A 171 13.41 1.85 -1.46
C GLN A 171 12.45 1.40 -2.55
N VAL A 172 12.71 1.83 -3.78
CA VAL A 172 11.95 1.46 -4.98
C VAL A 172 12.89 1.07 -6.11
N THR A 173 12.34 0.38 -7.11
CA THR A 173 13.06 0.06 -8.35
C THR A 173 13.27 1.31 -9.21
N ARG A 174 14.11 1.19 -10.24
CA ARG A 174 14.48 2.34 -11.11
C ARG A 174 13.34 2.88 -11.98
N SER A 175 12.25 2.13 -12.13
CA SER A 175 11.14 2.45 -13.04
C SER A 175 9.86 1.76 -12.61
N GLY A 176 8.72 2.21 -13.13
CA GLY A 176 7.43 1.56 -12.90
C GLY A 176 6.77 1.88 -11.57
N PHE A 177 7.43 2.62 -10.67
CA PHE A 177 6.81 2.99 -9.40
C PHE A 177 5.82 4.17 -9.55
N SER A 178 4.84 4.28 -8.66
CA SER A 178 3.89 5.40 -8.64
C SER A 178 4.24 6.50 -7.64
N ILE A 179 3.91 7.73 -8.02
CA ILE A 179 3.76 8.88 -7.12
C ILE A 179 2.27 9.14 -7.02
N ASP A 180 1.72 9.17 -5.81
CA ASP A 180 0.31 9.34 -5.56
C ASP A 180 0.09 10.59 -4.70
N VAL A 181 -0.92 11.38 -5.05
CA VAL A 181 -1.24 12.59 -4.31
C VAL A 181 -2.74 12.75 -4.16
N THR A 182 -3.12 13.37 -3.06
CA THR A 182 -4.47 13.90 -2.86
C THR A 182 -4.38 15.41 -2.79
N TRP A 183 -5.32 16.05 -3.47
CA TRP A 183 -5.37 17.48 -3.57
C TRP A 183 -6.62 18.05 -2.89
N PHE A 184 -6.55 19.32 -2.51
CA PHE A 184 -7.70 20.06 -2.04
C PHE A 184 -7.64 21.50 -2.51
N ASP A 185 -8.68 21.93 -3.23
CA ASP A 185 -8.87 23.31 -3.60
C ASP A 185 -10.35 23.60 -3.89
N LEU A 186 -10.84 24.74 -3.41
CA LEU A 186 -12.22 25.20 -3.59
C LEU A 186 -12.23 26.73 -3.76
N PRO A 187 -12.98 27.28 -4.73
CA PRO A 187 -13.91 26.60 -5.64
C PRO A 187 -13.30 26.17 -6.98
N SER A 188 -12.10 26.63 -7.33
CA SER A 188 -11.59 26.45 -8.69
C SER A 188 -11.09 25.04 -8.99
N GLY A 189 -10.68 24.30 -7.96
CA GLY A 189 -10.23 22.92 -8.07
C GLY A 189 -8.86 22.82 -8.70
N ILE A 190 -8.19 21.67 -8.58
CA ILE A 190 -6.86 21.49 -9.19
C ILE A 190 -6.96 21.36 -10.70
N ASP A 191 -5.98 21.91 -11.41
CA ASP A 191 -5.68 21.55 -12.79
C ASP A 191 -4.45 20.62 -12.84
N PRO A 192 -4.64 19.29 -12.90
CA PRO A 192 -3.52 18.35 -12.94
C PRO A 192 -2.66 18.50 -14.19
N SER A 193 -3.12 19.20 -15.24
CA SER A 193 -2.32 19.51 -16.43
C SER A 193 -1.23 20.56 -16.17
N LEU A 194 -1.37 21.35 -15.11
CA LEU A 194 -0.37 22.30 -14.63
C LEU A 194 0.60 21.66 -13.62
N ALA A 195 0.46 20.37 -13.33
CA ALA A 195 1.37 19.68 -12.43
C ALA A 195 2.78 19.55 -13.04
N VAL A 196 3.79 19.85 -12.24
CA VAL A 196 5.19 19.66 -12.59
C VAL A 196 5.81 18.70 -11.60
N ILE A 197 6.42 17.63 -12.09
CA ILE A 197 7.17 16.68 -11.28
C ILE A 197 8.64 16.89 -11.58
N THR A 198 9.48 16.93 -10.56
CA THR A 198 10.92 17.05 -10.71
C THR A 198 11.63 16.01 -9.86
N ALA A 199 12.89 15.74 -10.16
CA ALA A 199 13.76 14.90 -9.36
C ALA A 199 15.05 15.65 -8.98
N SER A 200 15.60 15.36 -7.81
CA SER A 200 16.91 15.89 -7.37
C SER A 200 18.11 15.25 -8.09
N VAL A 201 17.85 14.29 -8.98
CA VAL A 201 18.85 13.54 -9.75
C VAL A 201 18.51 13.60 -11.24
N PRO A 202 19.50 13.47 -12.15
CA PRO A 202 19.22 13.33 -13.58
C PRO A 202 18.45 12.04 -13.86
N VAL A 203 17.43 12.09 -14.73
CA VAL A 203 16.57 10.95 -15.06
C VAL A 203 16.67 10.65 -16.55
N VAL A 204 16.82 9.37 -16.90
CA VAL A 204 16.80 8.96 -18.31
C VAL A 204 15.35 8.79 -18.75
N VAL A 205 14.96 9.42 -19.86
CA VAL A 205 13.62 9.41 -20.45
C VAL A 205 13.77 9.07 -21.93
N ASP A 206 13.30 7.89 -22.35
CA ASP A 206 13.41 7.35 -23.72
C ASP A 206 14.84 7.38 -24.29
N GLY A 207 15.82 7.10 -23.43
CA GLY A 207 17.24 7.09 -23.79
C GLY A 207 17.93 8.46 -23.75
N ALA A 208 17.20 9.55 -23.54
CA ALA A 208 17.76 10.89 -23.33
C ALA A 208 17.87 11.20 -21.83
N THR A 209 18.96 11.84 -21.38
CA THR A 209 19.10 12.24 -19.98
C THR A 209 18.50 13.63 -19.76
N ARG A 210 17.49 13.72 -18.89
CA ARG A 210 16.97 14.97 -18.34
C ARG A 210 17.79 15.36 -17.11
N PRO A 211 18.25 16.62 -16.99
CA PRO A 211 19.01 17.06 -15.82
C PRO A 211 18.14 17.05 -14.55
N ALA A 212 18.78 17.07 -13.38
CA ALA A 212 18.09 17.26 -12.11
C ALA A 212 17.28 18.57 -12.11
N GLY A 213 16.08 18.55 -11.54
CA GLY A 213 15.17 19.71 -11.51
C GLY A 213 14.35 19.93 -12.78
N ALA A 214 14.64 19.23 -13.88
CA ALA A 214 13.83 19.26 -15.10
C ALA A 214 12.38 18.82 -14.82
N ASN A 215 11.44 19.33 -15.62
CA ASN A 215 10.06 18.83 -15.58
C ASN A 215 10.01 17.42 -16.19
N LEU A 216 9.48 16.50 -15.40
CA LEU A 216 9.34 15.09 -15.70
C LEU A 216 7.87 14.68 -15.82
N ALA A 217 6.90 15.60 -15.86
CA ALA A 217 5.48 15.23 -15.89
C ALA A 217 5.11 14.28 -17.06
N ASP A 218 5.79 14.40 -18.21
CA ASP A 218 5.68 13.54 -19.39
C ASP A 218 6.40 12.17 -19.23
N ALA A 219 7.23 12.04 -18.21
CA ALA A 219 7.91 10.80 -17.83
C ALA A 219 7.00 9.85 -17.02
N PHE A 220 5.74 10.23 -16.79
CA PHE A 220 4.77 9.43 -16.07
C PHE A 220 3.48 9.24 -16.86
N THR A 221 2.80 8.11 -16.60
CA THR A 221 1.40 7.91 -17.00
C THR A 221 0.50 8.38 -15.86
N ARG A 222 -0.31 9.41 -16.12
CA ARG A 222 -1.23 9.98 -15.12
C ARG A 222 -2.60 9.30 -15.17
N THR A 223 -3.14 8.97 -14.00
CA THR A 223 -4.54 8.58 -13.80
C THR A 223 -5.15 9.47 -12.71
N ASP A 224 -6.28 10.09 -13.01
CA ASP A 224 -7.00 10.99 -12.09
C ASP A 224 -8.26 10.29 -11.56
N THR A 225 -8.56 10.43 -10.27
CA THR A 225 -9.76 9.86 -9.63
C THR A 225 -10.26 10.81 -8.54
N GLY A 226 -11.33 11.56 -8.82
CA GLY A 226 -11.84 12.58 -7.91
C GLY A 226 -10.77 13.63 -7.62
N ASN A 227 -10.43 13.80 -6.34
CA ASN A 227 -9.41 14.75 -5.89
C ASN A 227 -8.02 14.12 -5.74
N SER A 228 -7.78 12.96 -6.34
CA SER A 228 -6.49 12.28 -6.27
C SER A 228 -5.95 12.00 -7.67
N SER A 229 -4.62 12.00 -7.78
CA SER A 229 -3.90 11.70 -9.01
C SER A 229 -2.76 10.73 -8.72
N SER A 230 -2.53 9.80 -9.65
CA SER A 230 -1.47 8.80 -9.60
C SER A 230 -0.62 8.91 -10.86
N TRP A 231 0.69 9.11 -10.70
CA TRP A 231 1.68 9.17 -11.77
C TRP A 231 2.60 7.97 -11.69
N VAL A 232 2.45 7.05 -12.65
CA VAL A 232 3.30 5.86 -12.73
C VAL A 232 4.48 6.14 -13.65
N VAL A 233 5.72 5.93 -13.19
CA VAL A 233 6.92 6.05 -14.02
C VAL A 233 6.77 5.12 -15.22
N ARG A 234 6.70 5.67 -16.42
CA ARG A 234 6.39 4.88 -17.62
C ARG A 234 7.57 4.01 -18.06
N ALA A 235 7.29 3.03 -18.91
CA ALA A 235 8.35 2.29 -19.60
C ALA A 235 9.24 3.25 -20.40
N GLY A 236 10.56 3.01 -20.39
CA GLY A 236 11.55 3.89 -21.02
C GLY A 236 12.07 5.02 -20.13
N VAL A 237 11.52 5.20 -18.92
CA VAL A 237 12.02 6.15 -17.91
C VAL A 237 12.79 5.40 -16.84
N THR A 238 13.94 5.93 -16.43
CA THR A 238 14.83 5.26 -15.47
C THR A 238 15.51 6.27 -14.56
N PHE A 239 15.27 6.12 -13.25
CA PHE A 239 16.00 6.84 -12.22
C PHE A 239 17.38 6.21 -11.98
N PRO A 240 18.41 7.01 -11.65
CA PRO A 240 19.71 6.48 -11.24
C PRO A 240 19.64 5.89 -9.84
N THR A 241 20.41 4.84 -9.59
CA THR A 241 20.55 4.23 -8.25
C THR A 241 21.13 5.23 -7.27
N GLY A 242 20.62 5.23 -6.03
CA GLY A 242 21.03 6.11 -4.95
C GLY A 242 19.85 6.88 -4.37
N ASN A 243 20.15 7.90 -3.57
CA ASN A 243 19.12 8.75 -2.98
C ASN A 243 18.53 9.67 -4.04
N ALA A 244 17.21 9.77 -4.06
CA ALA A 244 16.47 10.68 -4.91
C ALA A 244 15.39 11.37 -4.08
N THR A 245 15.04 12.59 -4.50
CA THR A 245 13.88 13.31 -4.01
C THR A 245 13.03 13.64 -5.21
N VAL A 246 11.75 13.27 -5.18
CA VAL A 246 10.77 13.78 -6.12
C VAL A 246 10.07 14.97 -5.50
N THR A 247 9.85 16.02 -6.30
CA THR A 247 9.08 17.19 -5.88
C THR A 247 7.97 17.43 -6.88
N LEU A 248 6.74 17.47 -6.36
CA LEU A 248 5.52 17.78 -7.09
C LEU A 248 5.12 19.24 -6.83
N PHE A 249 4.90 19.96 -7.91
CA PHE A 249 4.27 21.27 -7.95
C PHE A 249 2.91 21.12 -8.63
N GLY A 250 1.94 21.95 -8.23
CA GLY A 250 0.62 21.98 -8.84
C GLY A 250 0.00 23.35 -8.72
N ALA A 251 -0.99 23.60 -9.58
CA ALA A 251 -1.80 24.81 -9.56
C ALA A 251 -3.28 24.46 -9.69
N ASP A 252 -4.12 25.40 -9.28
CA ASP A 252 -5.57 25.29 -9.44
C ASP A 252 -6.02 25.62 -10.88
N GLY A 253 -7.32 25.56 -11.14
CA GLY A 253 -7.92 25.95 -12.42
C GLY A 253 -7.78 27.44 -12.76
N SER A 254 -7.46 28.28 -11.77
CA SER A 254 -7.13 29.70 -11.94
C SER A 254 -5.64 29.94 -12.28
N GLY A 255 -4.81 28.90 -12.17
CA GLY A 255 -3.35 28.93 -12.32
C GLY A 255 -2.60 29.30 -11.04
N MET A 256 -3.29 29.46 -9.90
CA MET A 256 -2.67 29.79 -8.63
C MET A 256 -1.82 28.61 -8.14
N PRO A 257 -0.52 28.83 -7.89
CA PRO A 257 0.38 27.75 -7.47
C PRO A 257 0.15 27.36 -6.00
N GLY A 258 0.22 26.06 -5.73
CA GLY A 258 0.21 25.48 -4.39
C GLY A 258 1.62 25.28 -3.83
N ALA A 259 1.71 25.04 -2.52
CA ALA A 259 2.97 24.71 -1.89
C ALA A 259 3.47 23.33 -2.35
N ALA A 260 4.68 23.28 -2.90
CA ALA A 260 5.29 22.06 -3.42
C ALA A 260 5.43 20.98 -2.33
N GLN A 261 5.28 19.72 -2.72
CA GLN A 261 5.47 18.56 -1.84
C GLN A 261 6.65 17.73 -2.33
N SER A 262 7.49 17.30 -1.41
CA SER A 262 8.69 16.53 -1.72
C SER A 262 8.74 15.23 -0.94
N PHE A 263 9.27 14.17 -1.56
CA PHE A 263 9.47 12.87 -0.94
C PHE A 263 10.85 12.35 -1.25
N ALA A 264 11.62 12.05 -0.20
CA ALA A 264 12.94 11.46 -0.32
C ALA A 264 12.84 9.93 -0.23
N PHE A 265 13.51 9.25 -1.15
CA PHE A 265 13.54 7.79 -1.25
C PHE A 265 14.87 7.31 -1.80
N LYS A 266 15.08 6.01 -1.80
CA LYS A 266 16.27 5.37 -2.38
C LYS A 266 15.86 4.56 -3.61
N VAL A 267 16.48 4.87 -4.73
CA VAL A 267 16.38 4.07 -5.94
C VAL A 267 17.42 2.96 -5.85
N THR A 268 16.99 1.71 -6.01
CA THR A 268 17.88 0.55 -6.13
C THR A 268 17.67 -0.11 -7.49
N THR A 269 18.67 -0.84 -7.97
CA THR A 269 18.50 -1.74 -9.13
C THR A 269 17.53 -2.89 -8.80
N GLY A 270 17.30 -3.16 -7.52
CA GLY A 270 16.60 -4.36 -7.05
C GLY A 270 17.46 -5.58 -7.33
N GLY A 271 18.16 -6.10 -6.32
CA GLY A 271 18.82 -7.38 -6.44
C GLY A 271 17.84 -8.52 -6.15
N ASP A 272 18.16 -9.74 -6.59
CA ASP A 272 17.41 -10.95 -6.20
C ASP A 272 17.39 -11.13 -4.67
N ASP A 273 18.35 -10.50 -3.98
CA ASP A 273 18.46 -10.39 -2.53
C ASP A 273 17.60 -9.29 -1.90
N GLN A 274 16.79 -8.53 -2.64
CA GLN A 274 15.87 -7.53 -2.07
C GLN A 274 14.41 -7.79 -2.48
N ARG A 275 14.20 -8.69 -3.45
CA ARG A 275 12.87 -9.07 -3.93
C ARG A 275 12.21 -10.00 -2.90
N PRO A 276 10.91 -9.90 -2.65
CA PRO A 276 10.18 -10.91 -1.91
C PRO A 276 10.30 -12.28 -2.56
N PHE A 277 10.42 -12.34 -3.89
CA PHE A 277 10.31 -13.58 -4.63
C PHE A 277 11.40 -13.70 -5.69
N GLU A 278 12.14 -14.80 -5.68
CA GLU A 278 12.99 -15.16 -6.83
C GLU A 278 12.14 -15.45 -8.07
N ARG A 279 10.93 -16.01 -7.85
CA ARG A 279 9.93 -16.37 -8.87
C ARG A 279 8.53 -16.41 -8.26
N ALA A 280 7.50 -16.47 -9.11
CA ALA A 280 6.13 -16.65 -8.65
C ALA A 280 6.01 -17.84 -7.69
N GLN A 281 5.32 -17.62 -6.57
CA GLN A 281 5.16 -18.60 -5.50
C GLN A 281 3.96 -19.52 -5.77
N LEU A 282 4.11 -20.76 -5.34
CA LEU A 282 3.02 -21.72 -5.28
C LEU A 282 2.93 -22.25 -3.85
N TRP A 283 1.77 -22.07 -3.23
CA TRP A 283 1.47 -22.62 -1.91
C TRP A 283 0.50 -23.79 -2.04
N PHE A 284 0.92 -24.96 -1.57
CA PHE A 284 0.07 -26.13 -1.45
C PHE A 284 -0.66 -26.12 -0.11
N LEU A 285 -2.00 -26.02 -0.17
CA LEU A 285 -2.87 -26.08 0.99
C LEU A 285 -3.33 -27.52 1.20
N SER A 286 -2.76 -28.20 2.19
CA SER A 286 -3.09 -29.59 2.51
C SER A 286 -4.21 -29.67 3.55
N PHE A 287 -5.15 -30.59 3.34
CA PHE A 287 -6.19 -30.96 4.31
C PHE A 287 -6.00 -32.39 4.84
N ASP A 288 -4.84 -32.99 4.54
CA ASP A 288 -4.62 -34.43 4.72
C ASP A 288 -4.12 -34.79 6.12
N ARG A 289 -3.81 -33.80 6.96
CA ARG A 289 -3.39 -34.06 8.35
C ARG A 289 -4.54 -34.72 9.09
N ASP A 290 -4.28 -35.92 9.60
CA ASP A 290 -5.21 -36.77 10.35
C ASP A 290 -4.45 -37.33 11.55
N LEU A 291 -4.49 -36.59 12.66
CA LEU A 291 -3.84 -36.92 13.92
C LEU A 291 -4.86 -37.16 15.03
N GLU A 292 -6.04 -36.56 14.90
CA GLU A 292 -6.99 -36.33 15.98
C GLU A 292 -8.42 -36.49 15.51
N ASP A 293 -9.28 -36.84 16.45
CA ASP A 293 -10.73 -36.79 16.28
C ASP A 293 -11.33 -35.71 17.18
N TYR A 294 -12.56 -35.28 16.89
CA TYR A 294 -13.19 -34.15 17.56
C TYR A 294 -14.59 -34.48 18.02
N ARG A 295 -14.94 -33.98 19.21
CA ARG A 295 -16.31 -34.07 19.74
C ARG A 295 -16.79 -32.74 20.28
N LEU A 296 -18.06 -32.45 20.09
CA LEU A 296 -18.72 -31.34 20.74
C LEU A 296 -19.29 -31.80 22.09
N ASP A 297 -18.80 -31.21 23.17
CA ASP A 297 -19.28 -31.44 24.53
C ASP A 297 -20.25 -30.34 24.94
N THR A 298 -21.49 -30.70 25.26
CA THR A 298 -22.54 -29.77 25.70
C THR A 298 -22.89 -29.88 27.19
N GLY A 299 -22.30 -30.84 27.91
CA GLY A 299 -22.59 -31.12 29.32
C GLY A 299 -21.94 -30.19 30.34
N GLY A 300 -21.16 -29.20 29.91
CA GLY A 300 -20.47 -28.23 30.77
C GLY A 300 -21.18 -26.88 30.91
N ILE A 301 -20.54 -25.90 31.56
CA ILE A 301 -21.06 -24.53 31.74
C ILE A 301 -21.24 -23.82 30.38
N ALA A 302 -20.41 -24.16 29.39
CA ALA A 302 -20.51 -23.71 28.00
C ALA A 302 -20.12 -24.88 27.06
N PRO A 303 -20.72 -24.97 25.86
CA PRO A 303 -20.36 -26.00 24.90
C PRO A 303 -18.92 -25.82 24.44
N SER A 304 -18.18 -26.91 24.25
CA SER A 304 -16.76 -26.87 23.87
C SER A 304 -16.40 -27.98 22.91
N VAL A 305 -15.42 -27.73 22.03
CA VAL A 305 -14.86 -28.77 21.16
C VAL A 305 -13.70 -29.45 21.88
N THR A 306 -13.83 -30.75 22.11
CA THR A 306 -12.85 -31.62 22.75
C THR A 306 -12.06 -32.37 21.69
N ILE A 307 -10.75 -32.46 21.91
CA ILE A 307 -9.81 -33.20 21.08
C ILE A 307 -9.71 -34.62 21.62
N LEU A 308 -9.86 -35.59 20.74
CA LEU A 308 -9.65 -37.00 21.00
C LEU A 308 -8.36 -37.42 20.29
N ALA A 309 -7.45 -38.05 21.01
CA ALA A 309 -6.18 -38.47 20.44
C ALA A 309 -6.39 -39.66 19.49
N GLY A 310 -5.77 -39.58 18.31
CA GLY A 310 -5.70 -40.67 17.34
C GLY A 310 -6.39 -40.33 16.03
N ALA A 311 -5.72 -40.67 14.93
CA ALA A 311 -6.22 -40.56 13.58
C ALA A 311 -7.50 -41.40 13.37
N ASN A 312 -8.43 -40.92 12.57
CA ASN A 312 -9.72 -41.60 12.32
C ASN A 312 -9.97 -41.93 10.83
N GLY A 313 -9.01 -41.62 9.95
CA GLY A 313 -9.11 -41.80 8.49
C GLY A 313 -9.72 -40.60 7.75
N THR A 314 -10.07 -39.53 8.46
CA THR A 314 -10.53 -38.25 7.92
C THR A 314 -9.53 -37.16 8.33
N GLY A 315 -9.21 -36.24 7.43
CA GLY A 315 -8.38 -35.09 7.78
C GLY A 315 -9.02 -34.25 8.89
N ASP A 316 -8.24 -33.84 9.88
CA ASP A 316 -8.66 -33.13 11.09
C ASP A 316 -9.53 -31.91 10.76
N ALA A 317 -9.17 -31.17 9.70
CA ALA A 317 -9.92 -30.00 9.25
C ALA A 317 -11.36 -30.36 8.88
N TRP A 318 -11.58 -31.51 8.23
CA TRP A 318 -12.92 -31.97 7.86
C TRP A 318 -13.72 -32.47 9.05
N ASP A 319 -13.06 -33.06 10.05
CA ASP A 319 -13.73 -33.41 11.30
C ASP A 319 -14.17 -32.17 12.07
N VAL A 320 -13.35 -31.11 12.10
CA VAL A 320 -13.79 -29.82 12.68
C VAL A 320 -14.93 -29.22 11.87
N MET A 321 -14.91 -29.27 10.53
CA MET A 321 -16.04 -28.83 9.70
C MET A 321 -17.30 -29.65 9.96
N ARG A 322 -17.16 -30.95 10.25
CA ARG A 322 -18.25 -31.83 10.67
C ARG A 322 -18.79 -31.41 12.04
N ILE A 323 -17.94 -30.98 12.98
CA ILE A 323 -18.39 -30.42 14.27
C ILE A 323 -19.19 -29.12 14.08
N LEU A 324 -18.82 -28.28 13.12
CA LEU A 324 -19.56 -27.07 12.77
C LEU A 324 -20.84 -27.34 11.95
N GLY A 325 -21.15 -28.60 11.66
CA GLY A 325 -22.33 -29.01 10.91
C GLY A 325 -22.24 -28.78 9.41
N LEU A 326 -21.07 -28.41 8.89
CA LEU A 326 -20.86 -28.22 7.44
C LEU A 326 -20.68 -29.53 6.69
N GLN A 327 -20.49 -30.64 7.42
CA GLN A 327 -20.49 -31.99 6.87
C GLN A 327 -21.41 -32.90 7.69
N SER A 328 -21.97 -33.90 7.02
CA SER A 328 -22.79 -34.95 7.64
C SER A 328 -22.07 -36.31 7.65
N PRO A 329 -22.23 -37.13 8.70
CA PRO A 329 -21.84 -38.55 8.66
C PRO A 329 -22.66 -39.38 7.66
N SER A 330 -23.79 -38.86 7.16
CA SER A 330 -24.67 -39.50 6.17
C SER A 330 -24.98 -38.50 5.05
N PRO A 331 -24.01 -38.14 4.20
CA PRO A 331 -24.19 -37.09 3.21
C PRO A 331 -25.26 -37.45 2.18
N LEU A 332 -25.97 -36.43 1.65
CA LEU A 332 -26.89 -36.64 0.55
C LEU A 332 -26.10 -37.12 -0.68
N PRO A 333 -26.45 -38.28 -1.27
CA PRO A 333 -25.81 -38.73 -2.48
C PRO A 333 -26.26 -37.88 -3.67
N ASN A 334 -25.38 -37.75 -4.67
CA ASN A 334 -25.70 -37.19 -5.99
C ASN A 334 -26.26 -35.74 -5.96
N VAL A 335 -25.66 -34.84 -5.17
CA VAL A 335 -25.92 -33.39 -5.31
C VAL A 335 -25.60 -32.97 -6.75
N THR A 336 -24.48 -33.45 -7.27
CA THR A 336 -24.26 -33.61 -8.72
C THR A 336 -23.88 -35.07 -9.00
N PRO A 337 -23.97 -35.58 -10.25
CA PRO A 337 -23.72 -36.99 -10.52
C PRO A 337 -22.36 -37.47 -9.97
N GLY A 338 -22.38 -38.42 -9.04
CA GLY A 338 -21.17 -38.99 -8.43
C GLY A 338 -20.52 -38.13 -7.33
N VAL A 339 -21.15 -37.02 -6.92
CA VAL A 339 -20.65 -36.12 -5.87
C VAL A 339 -21.70 -36.01 -4.78
N ASP A 340 -21.33 -36.36 -3.55
CA ASP A 340 -22.20 -36.20 -2.37
C ASP A 340 -22.17 -34.77 -1.80
N SER A 341 -23.05 -34.48 -0.83
CA SER A 341 -23.13 -33.15 -0.22
C SER A 341 -21.85 -32.72 0.50
N ASN A 342 -21.11 -33.65 1.12
CA ASN A 342 -19.85 -33.31 1.79
C ASN A 342 -18.80 -32.91 0.75
N GLN A 343 -18.62 -33.70 -0.30
CA GLN A 343 -17.69 -33.42 -1.39
C GLN A 343 -18.02 -32.08 -2.07
N PHE A 344 -19.31 -31.80 -2.28
CA PHE A 344 -19.76 -30.54 -2.86
C PHE A 344 -19.47 -29.34 -1.94
N VAL A 345 -19.73 -29.46 -0.63
CA VAL A 345 -19.37 -28.41 0.35
C VAL A 345 -17.86 -28.21 0.41
N GLN A 346 -17.06 -29.27 0.42
CA GLN A 346 -15.60 -29.20 0.40
C GLN A 346 -15.10 -28.44 -0.83
N GLN A 347 -15.68 -28.71 -2.00
CA GLN A 347 -15.34 -28.00 -3.24
C GLN A 347 -15.69 -26.51 -3.13
N ARG A 348 -16.92 -26.17 -2.73
CA ARG A 348 -17.33 -24.77 -2.54
C ARG A 348 -16.47 -24.02 -1.53
N PHE A 349 -16.11 -24.68 -0.43
CA PHE A 349 -15.23 -24.13 0.58
C PHE A 349 -13.83 -23.85 0.00
N LYS A 350 -13.25 -24.81 -0.73
CA LYS A 350 -11.94 -24.65 -1.39
C LYS A 350 -11.96 -23.52 -2.42
N ASP A 351 -13.00 -23.43 -3.24
CA ASP A 351 -13.17 -22.36 -4.23
C ASP A 351 -13.27 -20.99 -3.55
N ALA A 352 -14.08 -20.88 -2.48
CA ALA A 352 -14.19 -19.66 -1.70
C ALA A 352 -12.88 -19.30 -0.98
N LEU A 353 -12.14 -20.28 -0.47
CA LEU A 353 -10.85 -20.07 0.20
C LEU A 353 -9.82 -19.54 -0.81
N ALA A 354 -9.72 -20.15 -1.99
CA ALA A 354 -8.84 -19.69 -3.07
C ALA A 354 -9.20 -18.27 -3.54
N ALA A 355 -10.50 -17.97 -3.70
CA ALA A 355 -10.95 -16.62 -4.07
C ALA A 355 -10.60 -15.57 -3.01
N ASN A 356 -10.78 -15.89 -1.73
CA ASN A 356 -10.40 -15.00 -0.64
C ASN A 356 -8.89 -14.77 -0.56
N LEU A 357 -8.08 -15.82 -0.73
CA LEU A 357 -6.63 -15.69 -0.79
C LEU A 357 -6.20 -14.82 -1.98
N ALA A 358 -6.76 -15.04 -3.18
CA ALA A 358 -6.50 -14.19 -4.34
C ALA A 358 -6.86 -12.71 -4.08
N ALA A 359 -7.95 -12.45 -3.34
CA ALA A 359 -8.36 -11.11 -2.95
C ALA A 359 -7.45 -10.46 -1.90
N LEU A 360 -6.78 -11.25 -1.04
CA LEU A 360 -5.79 -10.78 -0.08
C LEU A 360 -4.42 -10.50 -0.74
N PHE A 361 -4.12 -11.16 -1.86
CA PHE A 361 -2.87 -11.01 -2.62
C PHE A 361 -3.05 -10.34 -4.00
N PRO A 362 -3.77 -9.21 -4.13
CA PRO A 362 -4.11 -8.65 -5.44
C PRO A 362 -2.85 -8.18 -6.18
N GLY A 363 -2.61 -8.72 -7.37
CA GLY A 363 -1.46 -8.36 -8.21
C GLY A 363 -0.11 -8.84 -7.68
N VAL A 364 -0.10 -9.71 -6.68
CA VAL A 364 1.10 -10.36 -6.13
C VAL A 364 1.34 -11.67 -6.90
N PRO A 365 2.60 -12.03 -7.25
CA PRO A 365 2.90 -13.26 -7.98
C PRO A 365 2.87 -14.49 -7.04
N ILE A 366 1.74 -14.74 -6.39
CA ILE A 366 1.47 -15.92 -5.55
C ILE A 366 0.25 -16.66 -6.11
N SER A 367 0.28 -17.98 -6.03
CA SER A 367 -0.86 -18.85 -6.31
C SER A 367 -1.01 -19.92 -5.24
N PHE A 368 -2.25 -20.40 -5.06
CA PHE A 368 -2.59 -21.43 -4.10
C PHE A 368 -3.18 -22.63 -4.83
N THR A 369 -2.82 -23.84 -4.40
CA THR A 369 -3.33 -25.09 -4.96
C THR A 369 -3.76 -26.04 -3.86
N PHE A 370 -4.81 -26.81 -4.14
CA PHE A 370 -5.24 -27.95 -3.33
C PHE A 370 -4.80 -29.29 -3.92
N ALA A 371 -4.30 -29.29 -5.16
CA ALA A 371 -3.70 -30.47 -5.77
C ALA A 371 -2.23 -30.53 -5.36
N SER A 372 -1.82 -31.65 -4.76
CA SER A 372 -0.44 -31.85 -4.33
C SER A 372 0.52 -31.73 -5.53
N PRO A 373 1.47 -30.77 -5.50
CA PRO A 373 2.48 -30.62 -6.55
C PRO A 373 3.63 -31.63 -6.41
N GLY A 374 3.64 -32.45 -5.35
CA GLY A 374 4.69 -33.42 -5.06
C GLY A 374 4.97 -33.53 -3.56
N ASN A 375 6.02 -34.26 -3.21
CA ASN A 375 6.45 -34.43 -1.83
C ASN A 375 7.50 -33.39 -1.45
N PHE A 376 7.36 -32.85 -0.24
CA PHE A 376 8.44 -32.11 0.39
C PHE A 376 9.56 -33.08 0.80
N PRO A 377 10.85 -32.73 0.66
CA PRO A 377 11.95 -33.60 1.08
C PRO A 377 11.83 -34.02 2.55
N ALA A 378 11.92 -35.32 2.81
CA ALA A 378 11.70 -35.89 4.13
C ALA A 378 12.64 -35.26 5.18
N GLY A 379 12.08 -34.85 6.32
CA GLY A 379 12.82 -34.25 7.44
C GLY A 379 13.33 -32.83 7.18
N SER A 380 13.00 -32.21 6.06
CA SER A 380 13.38 -30.82 5.76
C SER A 380 12.27 -29.87 6.19
N LEU A 381 12.59 -28.90 7.06
CA LEU A 381 11.67 -27.81 7.43
C LEU A 381 11.58 -26.76 6.32
N SER A 382 12.69 -26.54 5.64
CA SER A 382 12.77 -25.61 4.53
C SER A 382 13.80 -26.07 3.51
N VAL A 383 13.63 -25.62 2.27
CA VAL A 383 14.43 -26.03 1.13
C VAL A 383 14.75 -24.80 0.27
N PRO A 384 15.98 -24.61 -0.21
CA PRO A 384 16.29 -23.51 -1.12
C PRO A 384 15.37 -23.48 -2.34
N TYR A 385 14.97 -22.29 -2.79
CA TYR A 385 14.06 -22.09 -3.92
C TYR A 385 14.42 -22.88 -5.18
N ALA A 386 15.71 -22.98 -5.50
CA ALA A 386 16.19 -23.73 -6.67
C ALA A 386 15.81 -25.23 -6.64
N ASN A 387 15.58 -25.79 -5.45
CA ASN A 387 15.40 -27.22 -5.24
C ASN A 387 13.92 -27.65 -5.11
N LEU A 388 13.00 -26.69 -4.94
CA LEU A 388 11.56 -26.99 -4.84
C LEU A 388 10.71 -25.82 -5.36
N SER A 389 9.60 -26.12 -6.04
CA SER A 389 8.74 -25.12 -6.68
C SER A 389 7.53 -24.70 -5.87
N PHE A 390 7.40 -25.15 -4.63
CA PHE A 390 6.26 -24.84 -3.78
C PHE A 390 6.63 -24.86 -2.29
N SER A 391 5.96 -24.03 -1.51
CA SER A 391 5.81 -24.17 -0.06
C SER A 391 4.51 -24.91 0.23
N ARG A 392 4.39 -25.53 1.40
CA ARG A 392 3.14 -26.17 1.81
C ARG A 392 2.75 -25.75 3.21
N ILE A 393 1.45 -25.61 3.43
CA ILE A 393 0.86 -25.36 4.75
C ILE A 393 -0.35 -26.26 4.94
N CYS A 394 -0.46 -26.81 6.14
CA CYS A 394 -1.57 -27.69 6.49
C CYS A 394 -2.72 -26.88 7.09
N ILE A 395 -3.89 -26.98 6.48
CA ILE A 395 -5.16 -26.62 7.12
C ILE A 395 -5.53 -27.80 8.01
N ALA A 396 -5.34 -27.62 9.30
CA ALA A 396 -5.27 -28.69 10.27
C ALA A 396 -6.27 -28.50 11.42
N GLY A 397 -6.21 -29.45 12.34
CA GLY A 397 -7.00 -29.49 13.54
C GLY A 397 -6.48 -28.61 14.66
N ALA A 398 -5.79 -29.18 15.64
CA ALA A 398 -5.35 -28.48 16.85
C ALA A 398 -3.84 -28.18 16.90
N ALA A 399 -3.50 -27.11 17.61
CA ALA A 399 -2.13 -26.83 18.05
C ALA A 399 -1.66 -27.91 19.04
N ALA A 400 -0.33 -28.08 19.16
CA ALA A 400 0.26 -29.11 20.03
C ALA A 400 -0.09 -28.94 21.53
N THR A 401 -0.33 -27.70 21.97
CA THR A 401 -0.68 -27.36 23.36
C THR A 401 -2.04 -26.66 23.40
N THR A 402 -3.11 -27.42 23.69
CA THR A 402 -4.43 -26.83 23.92
C THR A 402 -4.62 -26.28 25.34
N PRO A 403 -5.32 -25.14 25.53
CA PRO A 403 -5.79 -24.17 24.54
C PRO A 403 -5.03 -22.83 24.67
N THR A 404 -4.09 -22.54 23.77
CA THR A 404 -3.33 -21.27 23.78
C THR A 404 -3.95 -20.13 22.97
N GLY A 405 -5.15 -20.32 22.38
CA GLY A 405 -5.78 -19.29 21.53
C GLY A 405 -5.08 -19.07 20.18
N THR A 406 -4.09 -19.90 19.86
CA THR A 406 -3.30 -19.85 18.63
C THR A 406 -4.13 -20.32 17.43
N LEU A 407 -4.25 -19.47 16.41
CA LEU A 407 -4.99 -19.77 15.18
C LEU A 407 -4.13 -20.44 14.10
N GLY A 408 -2.83 -20.23 14.13
CA GLY A 408 -1.87 -20.82 13.22
C GLY A 408 -0.44 -20.66 13.72
N ALA A 409 0.47 -21.37 13.05
CA ALA A 409 1.91 -21.20 13.22
C ALA A 409 2.63 -21.61 11.93
N ALA A 410 3.60 -20.81 11.51
CA ALA A 410 4.47 -21.11 10.37
C ALA A 410 5.94 -20.85 10.70
N LEU A 411 6.81 -21.36 9.84
CA LEU A 411 8.22 -21.00 9.85
C LEU A 411 8.36 -19.51 9.50
N PHE A 412 9.17 -18.82 10.31
CA PHE A 412 9.61 -17.48 9.97
C PHE A 412 10.84 -17.56 9.06
N ASP A 413 10.69 -17.07 7.83
CA ASP A 413 11.79 -16.89 6.89
C ASP A 413 11.90 -15.39 6.59
N ALA A 414 12.75 -14.72 7.37
CA ALA A 414 12.91 -13.27 7.40
C ALA A 414 13.20 -12.63 6.03
N ASN A 415 13.64 -13.43 5.07
CA ASN A 415 14.16 -12.98 3.80
C ASN A 415 13.55 -13.74 2.62
N ASN A 416 12.53 -14.57 2.87
CA ASN A 416 11.92 -15.48 1.93
C ASN A 416 12.97 -16.16 1.03
N GLN A 417 13.95 -16.86 1.64
CA GLN A 417 15.05 -17.52 0.95
C GLN A 417 14.77 -19.00 0.65
N THR A 418 13.71 -19.55 1.24
CA THR A 418 13.39 -20.96 1.17
C THR A 418 11.92 -21.20 0.84
N GLN A 419 11.63 -22.39 0.33
CA GLN A 419 10.32 -22.99 0.40
C GLN A 419 10.15 -23.62 1.77
N ASN A 420 8.98 -23.46 2.38
CA ASN A 420 8.71 -23.89 3.75
C ASN A 420 7.72 -25.06 3.81
N ASP A 421 7.95 -25.92 4.79
CA ASP A 421 7.05 -26.98 5.18
C ASP A 421 6.34 -26.63 6.49
N ASP A 422 5.21 -25.93 6.37
CA ASP A 422 4.32 -25.60 7.49
C ASP A 422 3.30 -26.71 7.75
N CYS A 423 3.62 -27.95 7.36
CA CYS A 423 2.88 -29.15 7.73
C CYS A 423 3.54 -29.96 8.85
N ILE A 424 4.67 -29.50 9.41
CA ILE A 424 5.39 -30.21 10.47
C ILE A 424 4.53 -30.40 11.71
N GLU A 425 4.53 -31.63 12.22
CA GLU A 425 3.70 -32.08 13.35
C GLU A 425 4.42 -31.96 14.70
N ASP A 426 5.75 -31.87 14.70
CA ASP A 426 6.55 -31.67 15.90
C ASP A 426 7.83 -30.87 15.57
N LEU A 427 7.79 -29.58 15.91
CA LEU A 427 8.92 -28.67 15.95
C LEU A 427 9.15 -28.25 17.41
N ASN A 428 9.92 -29.06 18.15
CA ASN A 428 10.21 -28.83 19.57
C ASN A 428 8.93 -28.72 20.43
N GLY A 429 7.95 -29.58 20.20
CA GLY A 429 6.67 -29.57 20.90
C GLY A 429 5.65 -28.56 20.36
N GLN A 430 5.92 -27.94 19.21
CA GLN A 430 4.96 -27.11 18.47
C GLN A 430 4.54 -27.80 17.17
N ARG A 431 3.29 -27.57 16.76
CA ARG A 431 2.81 -27.93 15.42
C ARG A 431 2.81 -26.70 14.55
N LEU A 432 2.99 -26.88 13.25
CA LEU A 432 2.80 -25.84 12.24
C LEU A 432 1.48 -26.04 11.50
N GLY A 433 1.01 -25.02 10.80
CA GLY A 433 -0.24 -25.02 10.03
C GLY A 433 -1.31 -24.12 10.65
N ILE A 434 -2.53 -24.25 10.13
CA ILE A 434 -3.72 -23.50 10.56
C ILE A 434 -4.56 -24.38 11.46
N PHE A 435 -4.98 -23.89 12.63
CA PHE A 435 -5.63 -24.70 13.67
C PHE A 435 -7.14 -24.42 13.75
N LEU A 436 -7.93 -25.14 12.95
CA LEU A 436 -9.39 -24.98 12.90
C LEU A 436 -10.07 -25.32 14.24
N HIS A 437 -9.48 -26.20 15.05
CA HIS A 437 -9.99 -26.51 16.38
C HIS A 437 -10.17 -25.24 17.22
N THR A 438 -9.22 -24.30 17.15
CA THR A 438 -9.25 -23.10 18.00
C THR A 438 -10.39 -22.17 17.57
N PHE A 439 -10.62 -22.01 16.27
CA PHE A 439 -11.79 -21.29 15.76
C PHE A 439 -13.10 -21.91 16.27
N ALA A 440 -13.27 -23.21 16.09
CA ALA A 440 -14.49 -23.90 16.50
C ALA A 440 -14.68 -23.87 18.02
N HIS A 441 -13.62 -24.13 18.79
CA HIS A 441 -13.66 -24.16 20.25
C HIS A 441 -13.97 -22.77 20.83
N VAL A 442 -13.26 -21.73 20.42
CA VAL A 442 -13.48 -20.36 20.91
C VAL A 442 -14.83 -19.84 20.44
N GLY A 443 -15.16 -20.04 19.16
CA GLY A 443 -16.41 -19.58 18.56
C GLY A 443 -17.66 -20.24 19.16
N ILE A 444 -17.62 -21.56 19.41
CA ILE A 444 -18.73 -22.27 20.05
C ILE A 444 -18.90 -21.85 21.51
N ARG A 445 -17.80 -21.59 22.24
CA ARG A 445 -17.85 -21.10 23.62
C ARG A 445 -18.33 -19.66 23.74
N ALA A 446 -18.31 -18.89 22.65
CA ALA A 446 -18.86 -17.54 22.64
C ALA A 446 -20.38 -17.54 22.91
N GLY A 447 -20.90 -16.38 23.30
CA GLY A 447 -22.34 -16.20 23.56
C GLY A 447 -23.18 -16.48 22.31
N ALA A 448 -24.42 -16.96 22.49
CA ALA A 448 -25.32 -17.35 21.40
C ALA A 448 -25.64 -16.21 20.41
N THR A 449 -25.42 -14.94 20.82
CA THR A 449 -25.61 -13.75 19.98
C THR A 449 -24.38 -13.35 19.17
N SER A 450 -23.22 -13.98 19.39
CA SER A 450 -22.02 -13.73 18.59
C SER A 450 -22.26 -14.09 17.12
N THR A 451 -21.55 -13.42 16.22
CA THR A 451 -21.63 -13.71 14.78
C THR A 451 -21.31 -15.17 14.50
N PHE A 452 -20.22 -15.71 15.08
CA PHE A 452 -19.86 -17.12 14.94
C PHE A 452 -21.03 -18.05 15.31
N ARG A 453 -21.64 -17.85 16.50
CA ARG A 453 -22.75 -18.69 16.95
C ARG A 453 -23.97 -18.57 16.06
N ARG A 454 -24.34 -17.37 15.63
CA ARG A 454 -25.46 -17.17 14.69
C ARG A 454 -25.21 -17.84 13.34
N THR A 455 -23.96 -17.87 12.87
CA THR A 455 -23.60 -18.51 11.60
C THR A 455 -23.67 -20.04 11.68
N TYR A 456 -23.10 -20.67 12.71
CA TYR A 456 -22.96 -22.13 12.72
C TYR A 456 -24.01 -22.88 13.54
N GLN A 457 -24.63 -22.27 14.55
CA GLN A 457 -25.63 -22.95 15.38
C GLN A 457 -26.79 -23.59 14.57
N PRO A 458 -27.29 -23.00 13.46
CA PRO A 458 -28.32 -23.65 12.63
C PRO A 458 -27.92 -25.03 12.07
N PHE A 459 -26.62 -25.34 12.06
CA PHE A 459 -26.09 -26.57 11.48
C PHE A 459 -25.60 -27.59 12.51
N ILE A 460 -25.43 -27.19 13.78
CA ILE A 460 -24.84 -28.03 14.83
C ILE A 460 -25.95 -28.76 15.60
N PRO A 461 -26.15 -30.09 15.44
CA PRO A 461 -27.27 -30.80 16.05
C PRO A 461 -27.27 -30.78 17.57
N GLU A 462 -26.10 -30.84 18.18
CA GLU A 462 -25.94 -30.80 19.63
C GLU A 462 -26.40 -29.44 20.22
N LEU A 463 -26.56 -28.41 19.38
CA LEU A 463 -27.11 -27.10 19.71
C LEU A 463 -28.49 -26.84 19.08
N GLY A 464 -29.15 -27.89 18.58
CA GLY A 464 -30.50 -27.85 17.99
C GLY A 464 -30.55 -27.55 16.49
N GLY A 465 -29.42 -27.56 15.79
CA GLY A 465 -29.32 -27.38 14.33
C GLY A 465 -29.53 -28.66 13.52
N VAL A 466 -29.43 -28.54 12.20
CA VAL A 466 -29.47 -29.66 11.24
C VAL A 466 -28.29 -29.53 10.28
N ARG A 467 -27.42 -30.54 10.23
CA ARG A 467 -26.19 -30.51 9.41
C ARG A 467 -26.51 -30.34 7.94
N ILE A 468 -25.56 -29.78 7.19
CA ILE A 468 -25.65 -29.75 5.74
C ILE A 468 -25.59 -31.19 5.21
N GLY A 469 -26.60 -31.57 4.42
CA GLY A 469 -26.75 -32.93 3.90
C GLY A 469 -27.67 -33.83 4.74
N GLU A 470 -28.31 -33.32 5.79
CA GLU A 470 -29.32 -34.07 6.55
C GLU A 470 -30.74 -33.56 6.32
N ASP A 471 -30.89 -32.35 5.78
CA ASP A 471 -32.17 -31.87 5.27
C ASP A 471 -32.34 -32.30 3.81
N GLY A 472 -33.48 -32.92 3.49
CA GLY A 472 -33.75 -33.49 2.16
C GLY A 472 -33.76 -32.48 1.00
N GLN A 473 -33.70 -31.18 1.28
CA GLN A 473 -33.67 -30.11 0.28
C GLN A 473 -32.29 -29.45 0.14
N ASP A 474 -31.28 -29.88 0.92
CA ASP A 474 -29.94 -29.30 0.88
C ASP A 474 -29.25 -29.48 -0.47
N ALA A 475 -29.52 -30.57 -1.20
CA ALA A 475 -29.02 -30.72 -2.57
C ALA A 475 -29.45 -29.57 -3.49
N ALA A 476 -30.71 -29.14 -3.41
CA ALA A 476 -31.22 -28.04 -4.22
C ALA A 476 -30.61 -26.69 -3.80
N ARG A 477 -30.39 -26.48 -2.49
CA ARG A 477 -29.77 -25.27 -1.92
C ARG A 477 -28.30 -25.17 -2.29
N LEU A 478 -27.56 -26.28 -2.20
CA LEU A 478 -26.15 -26.31 -2.58
C LEU A 478 -25.97 -25.94 -4.06
N LEU A 479 -26.91 -26.33 -4.92
CA LEU A 479 -26.93 -25.99 -6.34
C LEU A 479 -27.40 -24.55 -6.66
N GLY A 480 -27.82 -23.75 -5.69
CA GLY A 480 -28.38 -22.41 -5.97
C GLY A 480 -29.77 -22.47 -6.62
N THR A 481 -30.40 -23.64 -6.62
CA THR A 481 -31.77 -23.83 -7.15
C THR A 481 -32.83 -23.63 -6.06
N ARG A 482 -32.37 -23.24 -4.86
CA ARG A 482 -33.10 -22.94 -3.62
C ARG A 482 -34.24 -21.96 -3.85
N GLY A 483 -34.25 -20.66 -3.60
CA GLY A 483 -33.61 -19.99 -2.50
C GLY A 483 -34.57 -19.71 -1.35
N ASP A 484 -34.09 -20.09 -0.17
CA ASP A 484 -34.73 -19.91 1.11
C ASP A 484 -33.68 -19.53 2.15
N ALA A 485 -34.12 -19.19 3.37
CA ALA A 485 -33.20 -18.72 4.42
C ALA A 485 -32.12 -19.75 4.79
N ARG A 486 -32.33 -21.04 4.53
CA ARG A 486 -31.31 -22.07 4.78
C ARG A 486 -30.26 -22.10 3.68
N GLU A 487 -30.62 -21.83 2.42
CA GLU A 487 -29.62 -21.61 1.36
C GLU A 487 -28.69 -20.44 1.72
N ASP A 488 -29.26 -19.29 2.09
CA ASP A 488 -28.48 -18.12 2.52
C ASP A 488 -27.55 -18.44 3.70
N ALA A 489 -28.05 -19.23 4.67
CA ALA A 489 -27.26 -19.65 5.82
C ALA A 489 -26.11 -20.60 5.43
N ILE A 490 -26.34 -21.52 4.50
CA ILE A 490 -25.30 -22.45 3.99
C ILE A 490 -24.20 -21.65 3.29
N ASP A 491 -24.60 -20.75 2.39
CA ASP A 491 -23.69 -19.91 1.62
C ASP A 491 -22.85 -19.02 2.54
N THR A 492 -23.50 -18.39 3.52
CA THR A 492 -22.83 -17.57 4.53
C THR A 492 -21.84 -18.38 5.37
N ALA A 493 -22.22 -19.58 5.82
CA ALA A 493 -21.34 -20.40 6.67
C ALA A 493 -20.11 -20.89 5.91
N ILE A 494 -20.26 -21.32 4.66
CA ILE A 494 -19.13 -21.72 3.81
C ILE A 494 -18.22 -20.51 3.51
N ALA A 495 -18.80 -19.37 3.14
CA ALA A 495 -18.04 -18.16 2.81
C ALA A 495 -17.28 -17.62 4.04
N ASN A 496 -17.91 -17.60 5.22
CA ASN A 496 -17.28 -17.10 6.44
C ASN A 496 -16.13 -18.01 6.91
N ALA A 497 -16.33 -19.34 6.89
CA ALA A 497 -15.25 -20.29 7.20
C ALA A 497 -14.06 -20.08 6.26
N ALA A 498 -14.33 -20.00 4.95
CA ALA A 498 -13.31 -19.80 3.93
C ALA A 498 -12.56 -18.47 4.11
N ARG A 499 -13.26 -17.38 4.39
CA ARG A 499 -12.67 -16.06 4.62
C ARG A 499 -11.77 -16.04 5.85
N ALA A 500 -12.26 -16.53 6.99
CA ALA A 500 -11.49 -16.53 8.24
C ALA A 500 -10.20 -17.37 8.12
N ILE A 501 -10.31 -18.55 7.48
CA ILE A 501 -9.17 -19.43 7.23
C ILE A 501 -8.21 -18.80 6.20
N ALA A 502 -8.71 -18.10 5.18
CA ALA A 502 -7.87 -17.38 4.22
C ALA A 502 -7.02 -16.30 4.90
N VAL A 503 -7.59 -15.55 5.84
CA VAL A 503 -6.86 -14.49 6.57
C VAL A 503 -5.74 -15.08 7.41
N VAL A 504 -6.00 -16.15 8.17
CA VAL A 504 -4.94 -16.80 8.97
C VAL A 504 -3.93 -17.50 8.07
N CYS A 505 -4.35 -18.15 6.99
CA CYS A 505 -3.43 -18.71 6.01
C CYS A 505 -2.51 -17.64 5.41
N ALA A 506 -3.06 -16.47 5.06
CA ALA A 506 -2.27 -15.35 4.55
C ALA A 506 -1.30 -14.78 5.60
N HIS A 507 -1.72 -14.71 6.88
CA HIS A 507 -0.87 -14.35 8.00
C HIS A 507 0.32 -15.30 8.16
N GLU A 508 0.04 -16.61 8.20
CA GLU A 508 1.07 -17.63 8.38
C GLU A 508 2.03 -17.69 7.19
N CYS A 509 1.51 -17.63 5.96
CA CYS A 509 2.37 -17.49 4.77
C CYS A 509 3.21 -16.20 4.85
N GLY A 510 2.67 -15.14 5.46
CA GLY A 510 3.38 -13.88 5.69
C GLY A 510 4.63 -14.02 6.56
N HIS A 511 4.61 -14.88 7.58
CA HIS A 511 5.81 -15.21 8.37
C HIS A 511 6.89 -15.85 7.49
N SER A 512 6.49 -16.80 6.65
CA SER A 512 7.39 -17.47 5.70
C SER A 512 7.86 -16.58 4.55
N MET A 513 7.21 -15.44 4.33
CA MET A 513 7.61 -14.45 3.32
C MET A 513 8.37 -13.25 3.90
N GLY A 514 8.68 -13.28 5.21
CA GLY A 514 9.44 -12.22 5.87
C GLY A 514 8.63 -10.94 6.13
N LEU A 515 7.30 -11.00 6.12
CA LEU A 515 6.43 -9.82 6.27
C LEU A 515 6.47 -9.18 7.66
N VAL A 516 7.07 -9.89 8.63
CA VAL A 516 7.32 -9.42 10.00
C VAL A 516 8.81 -9.16 10.28
N ALA A 517 9.62 -8.95 9.23
CA ALA A 517 11.04 -8.62 9.38
C ALA A 517 11.24 -7.35 10.22
N ASN A 518 12.22 -7.41 11.11
CA ASN A 518 12.40 -6.39 12.14
C ASN A 518 12.86 -5.03 11.62
N GLY A 519 12.32 -3.98 12.23
CA GLY A 519 12.75 -2.59 12.02
C GLY A 519 12.15 -1.94 10.77
N ALA A 520 12.26 -0.61 10.72
CA ALA A 520 11.76 0.20 9.62
C ALA A 520 12.47 -0.08 8.30
N MET A 521 11.87 0.35 7.20
CA MET A 521 12.55 0.41 5.91
C MET A 521 13.85 1.23 6.02
N PRO A 522 14.97 0.80 5.45
CA PRO A 522 15.06 -0.34 4.55
C PRO A 522 15.34 -1.67 5.25
N THR A 523 15.51 -1.79 6.56
CA THR A 523 16.00 -3.06 7.14
C THR A 523 14.95 -4.15 7.29
N GLY A 524 13.67 -3.77 7.28
CA GLY A 524 12.56 -4.69 7.46
C GLY A 524 11.24 -3.99 7.19
N LEU A 525 10.15 -4.59 7.66
CA LEU A 525 8.78 -4.14 7.43
C LEU A 525 8.12 -3.73 8.74
N TYR A 526 8.85 -3.06 9.63
CA TYR A 526 8.39 -2.59 10.94
C TYR A 526 7.99 -3.70 11.92
N GLY A 527 8.45 -4.93 11.71
CA GLY A 527 8.33 -5.95 12.71
C GLY A 527 9.05 -5.54 14.00
N ASN A 528 8.44 -5.84 15.15
CA ASN A 528 9.01 -5.52 16.47
C ASN A 528 9.40 -4.04 16.61
N ASP A 529 8.61 -3.13 16.04
CA ASP A 529 8.76 -1.69 16.20
C ASP A 529 7.71 -1.14 17.17
N PRO A 530 7.90 -1.30 18.49
CA PRO A 530 6.94 -0.84 19.49
C PRO A 530 6.90 0.69 19.61
N ILE A 531 7.83 1.42 18.98
CA ILE A 531 7.86 2.88 19.01
C ILE A 531 6.78 3.40 18.08
N ASN A 532 6.70 2.83 16.88
CA ASN A 532 5.80 3.30 15.82
C ASN A 532 4.51 2.46 15.74
N PHE A 533 4.59 1.18 16.10
CA PHE A 533 3.48 0.23 16.14
C PHE A 533 3.47 -0.50 17.49
N PRO A 534 3.07 0.18 18.57
CA PRO A 534 2.99 -0.45 19.88
C PRO A 534 2.00 -1.62 19.84
N GLY A 535 2.52 -2.83 19.95
CA GLY A 535 1.69 -4.03 20.08
C GLY A 535 0.95 -4.05 21.43
N ASN A 536 -0.25 -4.63 21.44
CA ASN A 536 -1.07 -4.73 22.63
C ASN A 536 -0.71 -5.92 23.55
N SER A 537 0.22 -6.78 23.14
CA SER A 537 0.59 -7.99 23.87
C SER A 537 2.08 -8.33 23.73
N ALA A 538 2.62 -9.10 24.69
CA ALA A 538 3.97 -9.65 24.59
C ALA A 538 4.13 -10.63 23.41
N ALA A 539 3.01 -11.17 22.89
CA ALA A 539 2.96 -11.99 21.69
C ALA A 539 3.00 -11.16 20.38
N ALA A 540 2.89 -9.83 20.47
CA ALA A 540 2.99 -8.92 19.34
C ALA A 540 4.44 -8.57 18.96
N SER A 541 5.44 -9.21 19.58
CA SER A 541 6.80 -9.11 19.09
C SER A 541 6.84 -9.63 17.65
N LEU A 542 7.39 -8.86 16.71
CA LEU A 542 7.46 -9.10 15.26
C LEU A 542 6.22 -8.61 14.46
N HIS A 543 5.03 -8.50 15.02
CA HIS A 543 3.83 -8.11 14.26
C HIS A 543 3.64 -6.60 14.11
N ILE A 544 2.84 -6.19 13.12
CA ILE A 544 2.45 -4.79 12.89
C ILE A 544 0.99 -4.62 13.29
N GLU A 545 0.75 -3.98 14.43
CA GLU A 545 -0.61 -3.59 14.84
C GLU A 545 -0.90 -2.16 14.38
N ALA A 546 -1.35 -2.00 13.14
CA ALA A 546 -1.66 -0.70 12.54
C ALA A 546 -3.17 -0.47 12.37
N SER A 547 -3.95 -0.71 13.42
CA SER A 547 -5.43 -0.62 13.36
C SER A 547 -5.96 0.74 12.88
N PHE A 548 -5.19 1.83 13.08
CA PHE A 548 -5.53 3.17 12.60
C PHE A 548 -5.43 3.33 11.07
N LEU A 549 -4.78 2.39 10.35
CA LEU A 549 -4.75 2.33 8.89
C LEU A 549 -5.99 1.68 8.29
N PHE A 550 -6.82 1.05 9.12
CA PHE A 550 -7.98 0.28 8.69
C PHE A 550 -9.26 0.93 9.21
N PRO A 551 -10.38 0.80 8.49
CA PRO A 551 -11.68 1.25 9.00
C PRO A 551 -12.08 0.45 10.25
N SER A 552 -12.96 1.02 11.08
CA SER A 552 -13.45 0.37 12.29
C SER A 552 -13.98 -1.05 11.99
N GLY A 553 -13.48 -2.03 12.74
CA GLY A 553 -13.82 -3.45 12.57
C GLY A 553 -12.96 -4.21 11.57
N ALA A 554 -12.07 -3.55 10.82
CA ALA A 554 -11.04 -4.20 10.00
C ALA A 554 -9.67 -4.16 10.70
N GLN A 555 -8.77 -5.06 10.30
CA GLN A 555 -7.41 -5.14 10.83
C GLN A 555 -6.39 -5.49 9.75
N ASP A 556 -5.12 -5.28 10.06
CA ASP A 556 -4.01 -5.79 9.24
C ASP A 556 -3.96 -7.31 9.36
N VAL A 557 -3.80 -8.01 8.24
CA VAL A 557 -3.56 -9.47 8.22
C VAL A 557 -2.34 -9.83 9.07
N MET A 558 -1.30 -8.99 9.13
CA MET A 558 -0.11 -9.23 9.94
C MET A 558 -0.24 -8.80 11.41
N SER A 559 -1.46 -8.53 11.90
CA SER A 559 -1.70 -8.27 13.33
C SER A 559 -1.49 -9.54 14.16
N ALA A 560 -0.91 -9.42 15.37
CA ALA A 560 -0.62 -10.55 16.26
C ALA A 560 -1.85 -11.31 16.77
N SER A 561 -3.01 -10.66 16.71
CA SER A 561 -4.29 -11.24 17.05
C SER A 561 -5.34 -10.71 16.09
N ILE A 562 -6.29 -11.56 15.75
CA ILE A 562 -7.46 -11.19 14.97
C ILE A 562 -8.66 -11.95 15.52
N ASP A 563 -9.77 -11.26 15.73
CA ASP A 563 -11.03 -11.90 16.09
C ASP A 563 -11.82 -12.33 14.85
N TRP A 564 -12.87 -13.12 15.09
CA TRP A 564 -13.71 -13.64 14.02
C TRP A 564 -14.34 -12.55 13.15
N ASP A 565 -14.89 -11.50 13.77
CA ASP A 565 -15.61 -10.45 13.04
C ASP A 565 -14.63 -9.60 12.20
N ALA A 566 -13.45 -9.32 12.74
CA ALA A 566 -12.37 -8.64 12.02
C ALA A 566 -11.88 -9.46 10.83
N ALA A 567 -11.71 -10.77 10.96
CA ALA A 567 -11.30 -11.63 9.85
C ALA A 567 -12.33 -11.62 8.70
N LEU A 568 -13.63 -11.53 9.03
CA LEU A 568 -14.71 -11.46 8.06
C LEU A 568 -14.87 -10.09 7.40
N HIS A 569 -14.31 -9.03 7.97
CA HIS A 569 -14.45 -7.69 7.43
C HIS A 569 -13.78 -7.60 6.04
N VAL A 570 -14.49 -7.01 5.07
CA VAL A 570 -14.02 -6.93 3.66
C VAL A 570 -12.75 -6.11 3.50
N ALA A 571 -12.56 -5.10 4.35
CA ALA A 571 -11.37 -4.25 4.36
C ALA A 571 -10.18 -4.84 5.14
N THR A 572 -10.34 -5.99 5.82
CA THR A 572 -9.20 -6.69 6.42
C THR A 572 -8.29 -7.20 5.32
N GLY A 573 -7.01 -6.88 5.41
CA GLY A 573 -6.03 -7.13 4.36
C GLY A 573 -4.63 -6.74 4.83
N PHE A 574 -3.64 -6.95 3.98
CA PHE A 574 -2.31 -6.41 4.23
C PHE A 574 -2.31 -4.88 4.15
N ASN A 575 -1.50 -4.23 4.98
CA ASN A 575 -1.26 -2.80 4.81
C ASN A 575 -0.60 -2.48 3.45
N SER A 576 -0.65 -1.22 3.05
CA SER A 576 -0.15 -0.74 1.76
C SER A 576 1.34 -1.00 1.52
N LEU A 577 2.18 -0.90 2.55
CA LEU A 577 3.61 -1.19 2.45
C LEU A 577 3.87 -2.69 2.17
N VAL A 578 3.20 -3.57 2.90
CA VAL A 578 3.33 -5.03 2.69
C VAL A 578 2.87 -5.41 1.29
N LEU A 579 1.75 -4.86 0.81
CA LEU A 579 1.32 -5.09 -0.58
C LEU A 579 2.31 -4.54 -1.59
N ALA A 580 2.88 -3.35 -1.37
CA ALA A 580 3.91 -2.79 -2.25
C ALA A 580 5.16 -3.67 -2.26
N TYR A 581 5.59 -4.21 -1.13
CA TYR A 581 6.71 -5.14 -1.03
C TYR A 581 6.43 -6.43 -1.82
N LEU A 582 5.30 -7.09 -1.55
CA LEU A 582 4.89 -8.33 -2.22
C LEU A 582 4.74 -8.15 -3.75
N ARG A 583 4.38 -6.95 -4.22
CA ARG A 583 4.30 -6.61 -5.65
C ARG A 583 5.65 -6.21 -6.27
N GLU A 584 6.72 -6.25 -5.49
CA GLU A 584 8.08 -5.82 -5.87
C GLU A 584 8.16 -4.33 -6.26
N ARG A 585 7.32 -3.52 -5.62
CA ARG A 585 7.23 -2.07 -5.83
C ARG A 585 7.96 -1.26 -4.77
N ALA A 586 7.97 -1.79 -3.54
CA ALA A 586 8.83 -1.36 -2.45
C ALA A 586 9.83 -2.49 -2.12
N LEU A 587 11.03 -2.12 -1.65
CA LEU A 587 12.12 -3.07 -1.40
C LEU A 587 12.78 -2.82 -0.04
N TYR A 588 13.07 -3.87 0.71
CA TYR A 588 13.86 -3.79 1.94
C TYR A 588 15.19 -4.56 1.76
N ASP A 589 16.17 -4.25 2.59
CA ASP A 589 17.50 -4.84 2.70
C ASP A 589 17.41 -6.11 3.57
N ARG A 590 17.77 -7.26 3.01
CA ARG A 590 17.97 -8.49 3.77
C ARG A 590 19.16 -8.31 4.72
N GLN A 591 18.94 -8.47 6.02
CA GLN A 591 20.04 -8.60 6.99
C GLN A 591 20.58 -10.02 7.03
#